data_AF-A0A5C6ZLE7-F1
#
_entry.id   AF-A0A5C6ZLE7-F1
#
_cell.length_a   1.000
_cell.length_b   1.000
_cell.length_c   1.000
_cell.angle_alpha   90.00
_cell.angle_beta   90.00
_cell.angle_gamma   90.00
#
_symmetry.space_group_name_H-M   'P 1'
#
loop_
_entity.id
_entity.type
_entity.pdbx_description
1 polymer ?
#
loop_
_entity_poly.entity_id
_entity_poly.type
_entity_poly.pdbx_seq_one_letter_code
_entity_poly.pdbx_strand_id
1 'polypeptide(L)'
;MKNLKNLTRATLFSVCLSIPFMGLMGCSSSDDSDDINTNCGNWSDLFLSQANLYSQASQAYADDPSPANCQNFKSAGLNYIDALEGAIDCVPTANVQGFNAELDQYRAEVNALDCD
;
A
#
# COMPACT_ATOMS: atom_id res chain seq x y z
N MET A 1 24.64 19.51 53.36
CA MET A 1 24.67 18.82 52.05
C MET A 1 25.48 19.67 51.10
N LYS A 2 26.62 19.16 50.60
CA LYS A 2 27.64 19.94 49.86
C LYS A 2 27.26 20.08 48.38
N ASN A 3 27.50 21.28 47.88
CA ASN A 3 27.22 21.84 46.56
C ASN A 3 27.66 21.02 45.34
N LEU A 4 26.85 21.17 44.28
CA LEU A 4 27.16 20.94 42.86
C LEU A 4 28.57 21.44 42.49
N LYS A 5 29.39 20.56 41.93
CA LYS A 5 30.57 20.90 41.16
C LYS A 5 30.61 20.03 39.90
N ASN A 6 30.36 20.67 38.77
CA ASN A 6 30.94 20.41 37.45
C ASN A 6 31.59 19.03 37.24
N LEU A 7 30.86 18.12 36.58
CA LEU A 7 31.48 17.12 35.71
C LEU A 7 31.02 17.35 34.26
N THR A 8 31.79 18.19 33.57
CA THR A 8 32.39 17.89 32.25
C THR A 8 31.55 17.08 31.25
N ARG A 9 30.67 17.78 30.52
CA ARG A 9 30.78 18.14 29.08
C ARG A 9 31.71 17.28 28.17
N ALA A 10 31.74 15.95 28.28
CA ALA A 10 32.58 15.13 27.38
C ALA A 10 32.11 13.69 27.07
N THR A 11 30.94 13.22 27.53
CA THR A 11 30.60 11.79 27.33
C THR A 11 29.10 11.51 27.24
N LEU A 12 28.39 12.25 26.38
CA LEU A 12 27.06 11.84 25.89
C LEU A 12 26.99 12.03 24.37
N PHE A 13 28.07 11.65 23.69
CA PHE A 13 28.06 11.27 22.29
C PHE A 13 28.02 9.74 22.28
N SER A 14 27.01 9.14 21.64
CA SER A 14 26.85 7.70 21.36
C SER A 14 25.59 7.04 21.95
N VAL A 15 24.41 7.58 21.67
CA VAL A 15 23.16 6.79 21.50
C VAL A 15 22.33 7.40 20.36
N CYS A 16 22.93 7.48 19.17
CA CYS A 16 22.24 7.78 17.91
C CYS A 16 22.73 6.77 16.86
N LEU A 17 22.38 5.49 16.99
CA LEU A 17 22.35 4.53 15.87
C LEU A 17 21.94 3.15 16.40
N SER A 18 20.66 2.81 16.31
CA SER A 18 20.16 1.44 16.07
C SER A 18 18.65 1.39 16.28
N ILE A 19 17.89 1.99 15.37
CA ILE A 19 16.57 1.43 15.05
C ILE A 19 16.87 0.43 13.94
N PRO A 20 16.85 -0.90 14.20
CA PRO A 20 16.86 -1.84 13.10
C PRO A 20 15.57 -1.62 12.31
N PHE A 21 15.76 -1.14 11.08
CA PHE A 21 14.82 -1.16 9.99
C PHE A 21 14.30 -2.59 9.87
N MET A 22 13.17 -2.87 10.52
CA MET A 22 12.49 -4.16 10.43
C MET A 22 12.15 -4.39 8.97
N GLY A 23 12.59 -5.56 8.48
CA GLY A 23 12.69 -5.85 7.07
C GLY A 23 11.41 -5.57 6.31
N LEU A 24 11.58 -4.83 5.22
CA LEU A 24 10.76 -4.99 4.03
C LEU A 24 10.84 -6.47 3.64
N MET A 25 9.87 -7.26 4.10
CA MET A 25 9.55 -8.51 3.41
C MET A 25 8.99 -8.08 2.06
N GLY A 26 9.89 -7.92 1.10
CA GLY A 26 9.54 -7.80 -0.31
C GLY A 26 8.79 -9.07 -0.70
N CYS A 27 7.49 -8.93 -0.94
CA CYS A 27 6.75 -9.91 -1.74
C CYS A 27 7.27 -9.75 -3.17
N SER A 28 8.21 -10.61 -3.56
CA SER A 28 8.68 -10.73 -4.94
C SER A 28 7.77 -11.71 -5.66
N SER A 29 6.99 -11.19 -6.61
CA SER A 29 6.51 -11.90 -7.81
C SER A 29 6.55 -10.85 -8.92
N SER A 30 7.64 -10.83 -9.69
CA SER A 30 7.72 -11.37 -11.05
C SER A 30 6.64 -10.78 -11.96
N ASP A 31 7.11 -9.93 -12.87
CA ASP A 31 6.38 -9.39 -14.01
C ASP A 31 5.62 -10.50 -14.72
N ASP A 32 4.30 -10.35 -14.80
CA ASP A 32 3.55 -10.59 -16.02
C ASP A 32 2.26 -9.78 -15.93
N SER A 33 2.11 -8.87 -16.89
CA SER A 33 0.88 -8.12 -17.12
C SER A 33 -0.14 -9.07 -17.75
N ASP A 34 -0.82 -9.83 -16.90
CA ASP A 34 -1.88 -10.74 -17.34
C ASP A 34 -3.25 -10.17 -16.99
N ASP A 35 -4.09 -10.17 -18.04
CA ASP A 35 -5.54 -10.08 -18.03
C ASP A 35 -6.12 -10.69 -16.74
N ILE A 36 -7.04 -9.98 -16.07
CA ILE A 36 -7.69 -10.45 -14.83
C ILE A 36 -8.47 -11.72 -15.15
N ASN A 37 -7.77 -12.84 -15.08
CA ASN A 37 -8.30 -14.17 -15.33
C ASN A 37 -9.03 -14.61 -14.07
N THR A 38 -10.31 -14.96 -14.23
CA THR A 38 -11.24 -15.45 -13.20
C THR A 38 -10.86 -16.85 -12.67
N ASN A 39 -9.58 -17.22 -12.73
CA ASN A 39 -9.07 -18.51 -12.31
C ASN A 39 -8.62 -18.44 -10.84
N CYS A 40 -9.35 -19.09 -9.94
CA CYS A 40 -9.03 -19.15 -8.52
C CYS A 40 -7.69 -19.82 -8.18
N GLY A 41 -6.89 -20.24 -9.16
CA GLY A 41 -5.55 -20.77 -8.95
C GLY A 41 -4.53 -19.74 -8.48
N ASN A 42 -4.70 -18.45 -8.81
CA ASN A 42 -3.71 -17.39 -8.52
C ASN A 42 -4.32 -16.08 -7.97
N TRP A 43 -5.57 -16.12 -7.48
CA TRP A 43 -6.27 -14.91 -7.00
C TRP A 43 -5.48 -14.16 -5.92
N SER A 44 -4.79 -14.88 -5.03
CA SER A 44 -4.01 -14.29 -3.95
C SER A 44 -2.80 -13.51 -4.46
N ASP A 45 -2.13 -14.05 -5.48
CA ASP A 45 -0.94 -13.42 -6.07
C ASP A 45 -1.32 -12.18 -6.88
N LEU A 46 -2.43 -12.25 -7.64
CA LEU A 46 -2.98 -11.11 -8.36
C LEU A 46 -3.39 -9.98 -7.41
N PHE A 47 -4.13 -10.31 -6.36
CA PHE A 47 -4.52 -9.37 -5.32
C PHE A 47 -3.29 -8.71 -4.66
N LEU A 48 -2.30 -9.51 -4.24
CA LEU A 48 -1.09 -8.99 -3.58
C LEU A 48 -0.26 -8.10 -4.51
N SER A 49 -0.16 -8.48 -5.79
CA SER A 49 0.54 -7.70 -6.81
C SER A 49 -0.10 -6.32 -6.98
N GLN A 50 -1.43 -6.26 -7.16
CA GLN A 50 -2.13 -4.98 -7.30
C GLN A 50 -2.13 -4.16 -6.00
N ALA A 51 -2.20 -4.79 -4.83
CA ALA A 51 -2.08 -4.10 -3.54
C ALA A 51 -0.73 -3.37 -3.40
N ASN A 52 0.36 -4.03 -3.83
CA ASN A 52 1.69 -3.45 -3.80
C ASN A 52 1.84 -2.29 -4.81
N LEU A 53 1.28 -2.43 -6.02
CA LEU A 53 1.27 -1.35 -7.01
C LEU A 53 0.47 -0.13 -6.51
N TYR A 54 -0.69 -0.36 -5.92
CA TYR A 54 -1.51 0.70 -5.32
C TYR A 54 -0.79 1.41 -4.16
N SER A 55 -0.12 0.65 -3.28
CA SER A 55 0.67 1.22 -2.18
C SER A 55 1.85 2.08 -2.67
N GLN A 56 2.53 1.66 -3.73
CA GLN A 56 3.62 2.43 -4.34
C GLN A 56 3.10 3.70 -5.00
N ALA A 57 1.99 3.61 -5.76
CA ALA A 57 1.38 4.78 -6.40
C ALA A 57 0.86 5.79 -5.36
N SER A 58 0.32 5.30 -4.23
CA SER A 58 -0.11 6.12 -3.10
C SER A 58 1.05 6.91 -2.49
N GLN A 59 2.19 6.25 -2.26
CA GLN A 59 3.39 6.90 -1.75
C GLN A 59 3.93 7.94 -2.76
N ALA A 60 4.01 7.59 -4.04
CA ALA A 60 4.45 8.51 -5.09
C ALA A 60 3.59 9.78 -5.16
N TYR A 61 2.27 9.65 -5.05
CA TYR A 61 1.35 10.79 -5.03
C TYR A 61 1.46 11.61 -3.72
N ALA A 62 1.67 10.96 -2.58
CA ALA A 62 1.89 11.64 -1.31
C ALA A 62 3.21 12.45 -1.30
N ASP A 63 4.26 11.91 -1.94
CA ASP A 63 5.56 12.56 -2.04
C ASP A 63 5.57 13.69 -3.08
N ASP A 64 4.90 13.49 -4.22
CA ASP A 64 4.74 14.46 -5.30
C ASP A 64 3.30 14.42 -5.86
N PRO A 65 2.42 15.35 -5.46
CA PRO A 65 1.03 15.38 -5.91
C PRO A 65 0.87 16.01 -7.30
N SER A 66 1.75 15.66 -8.24
CA SER A 66 1.65 16.08 -9.63
C SER A 66 0.47 15.39 -10.34
N PRO A 67 -0.11 15.98 -11.41
CA PRO A 67 -1.17 15.34 -12.20
C PRO A 67 -0.80 13.93 -12.66
N ALA A 68 0.46 13.70 -13.04
CA ALA A 68 0.93 12.38 -13.44
C ALA A 68 0.85 11.35 -12.32
N ASN A 69 1.28 11.69 -11.10
CA ASN A 69 1.21 10.79 -9.95
C ASN A 69 -0.23 10.62 -9.45
N CYS A 70 -1.08 11.65 -9.55
CA CYS A 70 -2.51 11.54 -9.27
C CYS A 70 -3.17 10.52 -10.22
N GLN A 71 -2.92 10.62 -11.52
CA GLN A 71 -3.46 9.68 -12.51
C GLN A 71 -2.94 8.26 -12.30
N ASN A 72 -1.66 8.11 -11.95
CA ASN A 72 -1.07 6.80 -11.63
C ASN A 72 -1.73 6.20 -10.37
N PHE A 73 -1.92 7.00 -9.32
CA PHE A 73 -2.61 6.59 -8.11
C PHE A 73 -4.07 6.17 -8.37
N LYS A 74 -4.80 6.97 -9.17
CA LYS A 74 -6.16 6.67 -9.61
C LYS A 74 -6.23 5.35 -10.36
N SER A 75 -5.37 5.17 -11.37
CA SER A 75 -5.33 3.93 -12.16
C SER A 75 -4.97 2.71 -11.32
N ALA A 76 -3.97 2.82 -10.44
CA ALA A 76 -3.57 1.72 -9.57
C ALA A 76 -4.68 1.35 -8.57
N GLY A 77 -5.45 2.34 -8.09
CA GLY A 77 -6.63 2.11 -7.25
C GLY A 77 -7.71 1.32 -7.97
N LEU A 78 -8.03 1.68 -9.22
CA LEU A 78 -9.02 0.94 -10.03
C LEU A 78 -8.58 -0.50 -10.30
N ASN A 79 -7.31 -0.72 -10.67
CA ASN A 79 -6.79 -2.07 -10.90
C ASN A 79 -6.83 -2.93 -9.63
N TYR A 80 -6.58 -2.33 -8.46
CA TYR A 80 -6.70 -3.02 -7.18
C TYR A 80 -8.13 -3.43 -6.86
N ILE A 81 -9.11 -2.58 -7.17
CA ILE A 81 -10.54 -2.90 -7.05
C ILE A 81 -10.90 -4.05 -7.99
N ASP A 82 -10.48 -3.99 -9.25
CA ASP A 82 -10.76 -5.05 -10.24
C ASP A 82 -10.18 -6.41 -9.79
N ALA A 83 -8.98 -6.42 -9.18
CA ALA A 83 -8.38 -7.63 -8.63
C ALA A 83 -9.16 -8.18 -7.42
N LEU A 84 -9.70 -7.31 -6.57
CA LEU A 84 -10.56 -7.70 -5.45
C LEU A 84 -11.89 -8.29 -5.94
N GLU A 85 -12.50 -7.70 -6.95
CA GLU A 85 -13.71 -8.22 -7.60
C GLU A 85 -13.45 -9.60 -8.23
N GLY A 86 -12.32 -9.76 -8.93
CA GLY A 86 -11.93 -11.06 -9.51
C GLY A 86 -11.61 -12.14 -8.47
N ALA A 87 -11.18 -11.74 -7.27
CA ALA A 87 -10.87 -12.66 -6.18
C ALA A 87 -12.08 -13.09 -5.34
N ILE A 88 -13.18 -12.30 -5.34
CA ILE A 88 -14.28 -12.51 -4.40
C ILE A 88 -14.99 -13.85 -4.61
N ASP A 89 -15.08 -14.31 -5.86
CA ASP A 89 -15.66 -15.60 -6.22
C ASP A 89 -14.78 -16.78 -5.79
N CYS A 90 -13.52 -16.52 -5.48
CA CYS A 90 -12.53 -17.52 -5.09
C CYS A 90 -12.36 -17.66 -3.57
N VAL A 91 -12.87 -16.68 -2.80
CA VAL A 91 -12.78 -16.67 -1.34
C VAL A 91 -14.13 -17.06 -0.74
N PRO A 92 -14.22 -18.13 0.07
CA PRO A 92 -15.45 -18.48 0.76
C PRO A 92 -15.82 -17.37 1.77
N THR A 93 -16.72 -16.48 1.37
CA THR A 93 -17.21 -15.37 2.22
C THR A 93 -18.72 -15.41 2.36
N ALA A 94 -19.21 -15.11 3.57
CA ALA A 94 -20.64 -15.10 3.88
C ALA A 94 -21.34 -13.82 3.41
N ASN A 95 -20.59 -12.77 3.02
CA ASN A 95 -21.13 -11.44 2.73
C ASN A 95 -20.63 -10.88 1.39
N VAL A 96 -20.69 -11.66 0.31
CA VAL A 96 -20.29 -11.23 -1.04
C VAL A 96 -20.95 -9.90 -1.42
N GLN A 97 -22.24 -9.74 -1.14
CA GLN A 97 -22.98 -8.52 -1.48
C GLN A 97 -22.47 -7.28 -0.75
N GLY A 98 -22.14 -7.41 0.55
CA GLY A 98 -21.57 -6.29 1.30
C GLY A 98 -20.20 -5.89 0.78
N PHE A 99 -19.35 -6.87 0.47
CA PHE A 99 -18.04 -6.61 -0.15
C PHE A 99 -18.18 -5.91 -1.51
N ASN A 100 -19.05 -6.39 -2.41
CA ASN A 100 -19.27 -5.73 -3.70
C ASN A 100 -19.77 -4.28 -3.53
N ALA A 101 -20.67 -4.03 -2.57
CA ALA A 101 -21.14 -2.68 -2.30
C ALA A 101 -20.02 -1.74 -1.79
N GLU A 102 -19.09 -2.26 -0.98
CA GLU A 102 -17.91 -1.51 -0.53
C GLU A 102 -16.94 -1.23 -1.69
N LEU A 103 -16.73 -2.20 -2.59
CA LEU A 103 -15.91 -2.03 -3.79
C LEU A 103 -16.50 -1.00 -4.76
N ASP A 104 -17.83 -1.01 -4.96
CA ASP A 104 -18.54 -0.02 -5.77
C ASP A 104 -18.39 1.39 -5.21
N GLN A 105 -18.54 1.55 -3.88
CA GLN A 105 -18.34 2.83 -3.20
C GLN A 105 -16.90 3.32 -3.37
N TYR A 106 -15.94 2.44 -3.16
CA TYR A 106 -14.53 2.79 -3.28
C TYR A 106 -14.17 3.15 -4.73
N ARG A 107 -14.73 2.45 -5.73
CA ARG A 107 -14.57 2.78 -7.14
C ARG A 107 -15.13 4.16 -7.45
N ALA A 108 -16.26 4.53 -6.86
CA ALA A 108 -16.83 5.87 -7.02
C ALA A 108 -15.92 6.96 -6.44
N GLU A 109 -15.34 6.72 -5.25
CA GLU A 109 -14.39 7.64 -4.61
C GLU A 109 -13.12 7.84 -5.46
N VAL A 110 -12.53 6.75 -5.95
CA VAL A 110 -11.34 6.81 -6.83
C VAL A 110 -11.67 7.54 -8.13
N ASN A 111 -12.84 7.29 -8.73
CA ASN A 111 -13.27 7.98 -9.94
C ASN A 111 -13.54 9.48 -9.72
N ALA A 112 -14.00 9.87 -8.53
CA ALA A 112 -14.24 11.25 -8.16
C ALA A 112 -12.96 12.04 -7.87
N LEU A 113 -11.80 11.37 -7.75
CA LEU A 113 -10.52 12.05 -7.63
C LEU A 113 -10.23 12.88 -8.89
N ASP A 114 -10.15 14.19 -8.70
CA ASP A 114 -9.77 15.17 -9.71
C ASP A 114 -8.24 15.28 -9.77
N CYS A 115 -7.69 15.16 -10.97
CA CYS A 115 -6.26 15.08 -11.22
C CYS A 115 -5.78 16.15 -12.23
N ASP A 116 -6.58 17.18 -12.45
CA ASP A 116 -6.27 18.32 -13.35
C ASP A 116 -5.42 19.41 -12.67
#